data_AF-A0A1B6IX29-F1
#
_entry.id   AF-A0A1B6IX29-F1
#
_cell.length_a   1.000
_cell.length_b   1.000
_cell.length_c   1.000
_cell.angle_alpha   90.00
_cell.angle_beta   90.00
_cell.angle_gamma   90.00
#
_symmetry.space_group_name_H-M   'P 1'
#
loop_
_entity.id
_entity.type
_entity.pdbx_description
1 polymer ?
#
loop_
_entity_poly.entity_id
_entity_poly.type
_entity_poly.pdbx_seq_one_letter_code
_entity_poly.pdbx_strand_id
1 'polypeptide(L)'
;MDSFLGLFDPGEGEETQLPPEPQLGNVEYKLKLVSPSKHRFEHLVTQLKWRLREGRGEAIYEIGVEDSGLLTGLSDEDMSDSLETLELMARRLGATTTILRKRTVDTGRQVAEVLIRKVPDDQHNIEVRVAVMGSADAGKSTLLGVLTQGQLDNGRGRARLNMFRHLHEVQSGRTSSISHEILGFNSQGEVINYSELVTAEEICENSTKLITFMDLAGHRKYLRTTVQGLSGYLPHYVML
;
A
#
# COMPACT_ATOMS: atom_id res chain seq x y z
N MET A 1 32.50 -4.07 -14.85
CA MET A 1 31.10 -3.94 -15.31
C MET A 1 30.33 -5.13 -14.77
N ASP A 2 30.28 -5.29 -13.45
CA ASP A 2 29.56 -6.38 -12.79
C ASP A 2 29.21 -5.92 -11.38
N SER A 3 28.00 -5.41 -11.16
CA SER A 3 27.39 -5.28 -9.81
C SER A 3 25.96 -4.70 -9.82
N PHE A 4 25.08 -5.10 -10.75
CA PHE A 4 23.68 -4.66 -10.71
C PHE A 4 22.64 -5.80 -10.71
N LEU A 5 23.10 -7.06 -10.74
CA LEU A 5 22.23 -8.25 -10.82
C LEU A 5 22.01 -8.96 -9.47
N GLY A 6 22.59 -8.48 -8.38
CA GLY A 6 22.42 -9.11 -7.05
C GLY A 6 21.18 -8.67 -6.27
N LEU A 7 20.35 -7.77 -6.80
CA LEU A 7 19.20 -7.21 -6.06
C LEU A 7 17.88 -7.96 -6.27
N PHE A 8 17.84 -8.91 -7.22
CA PHE A 8 16.63 -9.64 -7.61
C PHE A 8 16.87 -11.14 -7.78
N ASP A 9 17.88 -11.70 -7.13
CA ASP A 9 17.95 -13.15 -6.99
C ASP A 9 16.99 -13.53 -5.85
N PRO A 10 15.89 -14.27 -6.10
CA PRO A 10 15.13 -14.88 -5.03
C PRO A 10 15.96 -16.07 -4.56
N GLY A 11 17.06 -15.77 -3.88
CA GLY A 11 17.84 -16.78 -3.21
C GLY A 11 16.92 -17.50 -2.25
N GLU A 12 16.66 -18.77 -2.52
CA GLU A 12 16.22 -19.76 -1.53
C GLU A 12 17.37 -19.97 -0.52
N GLY A 13 17.75 -18.89 0.16
CA GLY A 13 18.52 -18.91 1.38
C GLY A 13 17.54 -18.57 2.49
N GLU A 14 17.34 -19.48 3.42
CA GLU A 14 16.78 -19.14 4.72
C GLU A 14 17.69 -18.09 5.35
N GLU A 15 17.43 -16.81 5.10
CA GLU A 15 18.12 -15.71 5.77
C GLU A 15 17.77 -15.80 7.25
N THR A 16 18.63 -16.48 8.02
CA THR A 16 18.50 -16.64 9.47
C THR A 16 18.75 -15.35 10.25
N GLN A 17 19.04 -14.25 9.56
CA GLN A 17 19.44 -12.99 10.17
C GLN A 17 19.01 -11.78 9.33
N LEU A 18 18.36 -10.83 9.97
CA LEU A 18 18.09 -9.48 9.48
C LEU A 18 19.26 -8.55 9.85
N PRO A 19 19.40 -7.37 9.19
CA PRO A 19 20.30 -6.34 9.68
C PRO A 19 19.93 -5.96 11.12
N PRO A 20 20.87 -5.42 11.92
CA PRO A 20 20.56 -4.98 13.28
C PRO A 20 19.48 -3.89 13.27
N GLU A 21 18.71 -3.83 14.35
CA GLU A 21 17.58 -2.90 14.45
C GLU A 21 18.03 -1.45 14.20
N PRO A 22 17.37 -0.72 13.29
CA PRO A 22 17.68 0.67 13.05
C PRO A 22 17.25 1.53 14.25
N GLN A 23 18.19 2.31 14.79
CA GLN A 23 17.94 3.25 15.89
C GLN A 23 16.96 4.39 15.51
N LEU A 24 16.82 4.65 14.20
CA LEU A 24 15.96 5.69 13.63
C LEU A 24 15.02 5.07 12.60
N GLY A 25 13.87 5.74 12.36
CA GLY A 25 12.88 5.27 11.40
C GLY A 25 11.73 4.49 12.04
N ASN A 26 10.97 3.77 11.22
CA ASN A 26 9.67 3.22 11.57
C ASN A 26 9.65 1.69 11.77
N VAL A 27 10.81 1.05 11.79
CA VAL A 27 10.97 -0.39 11.99
C VAL A 27 11.40 -0.66 13.43
N GLU A 28 10.76 -1.62 14.10
CA GLU A 28 11.05 -2.00 15.49
C GLU A 28 11.13 -3.53 15.62
N TYR A 29 12.15 -4.03 16.32
CA TYR A 29 12.33 -5.46 16.55
C TYR A 29 11.93 -5.84 17.97
N LYS A 30 11.18 -6.92 18.13
CA LYS A 30 10.83 -7.43 19.46
C LYS A 30 10.85 -8.94 19.47
N LEU A 31 11.67 -9.49 20.35
CA LEU A 31 11.70 -10.94 20.55
C LEU A 31 10.32 -11.43 21.02
N LYS A 32 9.73 -10.81 22.05
CA LYS A 32 8.42 -11.18 22.59
C LYS A 32 7.69 -10.02 23.26
N LEU A 33 6.36 -10.03 23.17
CA LEU A 33 5.47 -9.04 23.79
C LEU A 33 4.41 -9.69 24.70
N VAL A 34 4.73 -10.82 25.33
CA VAL A 34 3.78 -11.55 26.18
C VAL A 34 3.52 -10.79 27.49
N SER A 35 2.23 -10.51 27.78
CA SER A 35 1.69 -10.00 29.05
C SER A 35 2.57 -8.96 29.78
N PRO A 36 2.84 -7.77 29.18
CA PRO A 36 3.64 -6.75 29.82
C PRO A 36 2.96 -6.16 31.06
N SER A 37 3.75 -5.75 32.06
CA SER A 37 3.24 -4.95 33.19
C SER A 37 2.64 -3.63 32.71
N LYS A 38 1.75 -3.01 33.50
CA LYS A 38 1.12 -1.72 33.13
C LYS A 38 2.14 -0.66 32.72
N HIS A 39 3.23 -0.51 33.48
CA HIS A 39 4.31 0.41 33.15
C HIS A 39 5.03 0.03 31.85
N ARG A 40 5.33 -1.26 31.64
CA ARG A 40 5.98 -1.72 30.40
C ARG A 40 5.07 -1.49 29.19
N PHE A 41 3.77 -1.75 29.33
CA PHE A 41 2.79 -1.50 28.29
C PHE A 41 2.73 -0.02 27.89
N GLU A 42 2.75 0.90 28.86
CA GLU A 42 2.78 2.34 28.57
C GLU A 42 4.06 2.79 27.84
N HIS A 43 5.21 2.20 28.17
CA HIS A 43 6.45 2.45 27.45
C HIS A 43 6.37 1.92 26.01
N LEU A 44 5.87 0.70 25.81
CA LEU A 44 5.69 0.11 24.49
C LEU A 44 4.75 0.95 23.60
N VAL A 45 3.64 1.45 24.16
CA VAL A 45 2.72 2.35 23.44
C VAL A 45 3.40 3.67 23.07
N THR A 46 4.23 4.21 23.97
CA THR A 46 4.98 5.45 23.70
C THR A 46 6.02 5.24 22.59
N GLN A 47 6.71 4.11 22.60
CA GLN A 47 7.63 3.71 21.55
C GLN A 47 6.93 3.56 20.20
N LEU A 48 5.80 2.85 20.16
CA LEU A 48 4.98 2.69 18.95
C LEU A 48 4.54 4.04 18.39
N LYS A 49 4.10 4.95 19.27
CA LYS A 49 3.73 6.31 18.87
C LYS A 49 4.89 7.06 18.21
N TRP A 50 6.12 6.84 18.68
CA TRP A 50 7.31 7.44 18.08
C TRP A 50 7.61 6.83 16.70
N ARG A 51 7.61 5.50 16.58
CA ARG A 51 7.82 4.79 15.28
C ARG A 51 6.79 5.21 14.23
N LEU A 52 5.51 5.33 14.62
CA LEU A 52 4.44 5.82 13.74
C LEU A 52 4.70 7.26 13.27
N ARG A 53 5.27 8.13 14.11
CA ARG A 53 5.59 9.51 13.70
C ARG A 53 6.74 9.56 12.70
N GLU A 54 7.79 8.80 12.96
CA GLU A 54 8.94 8.68 12.05
C GLU A 54 8.50 8.13 10.67
N GLY A 55 7.58 7.17 10.65
CA GLY A 55 7.03 6.58 9.43
C GLY A 55 5.77 7.25 8.89
N ARG A 56 5.49 8.50 9.27
CA ARG A 56 4.34 9.29 8.76
C ARG A 56 2.98 8.57 8.83
N GLY A 57 2.74 7.86 9.93
CA GLY A 57 1.53 7.08 10.18
C GLY A 57 1.70 5.57 9.97
N GLU A 58 2.88 5.08 9.58
CA GLU A 58 3.15 3.65 9.40
C GLU A 58 4.35 3.19 10.25
N ALA A 59 4.27 2.00 10.81
CA ALA A 59 5.37 1.34 11.53
C ALA A 59 5.39 -0.16 11.22
N ILE A 60 6.57 -0.76 11.14
CA ILE A 60 6.76 -2.19 10.91
C ILE A 60 7.35 -2.79 12.18
N TYR A 61 6.73 -3.85 12.68
CA TYR A 61 7.20 -4.61 13.84
C TYR A 61 7.59 -6.01 13.40
N GLU A 62 8.82 -6.39 13.68
CA GLU A 62 9.32 -7.76 13.50
C GLU A 62 9.25 -8.49 14.85
N ILE A 63 8.31 -9.43 14.97
CA ILE A 63 8.05 -10.20 16.18
C ILE A 63 8.77 -11.54 16.11
N GLY A 64 9.49 -11.91 17.17
CA GLY A 64 10.37 -13.08 17.19
C GLY A 64 11.79 -12.80 16.71
N VAL A 65 12.16 -11.52 16.62
CA VAL A 65 13.48 -11.05 16.19
C VAL A 65 14.17 -10.30 17.33
N GLU A 66 15.44 -10.58 17.55
CA GLU A 66 16.26 -9.84 18.51
C GLU A 66 16.75 -8.51 17.93
N ASP A 67 17.10 -7.55 18.78
CA ASP A 67 17.63 -6.24 18.37
C ASP A 67 18.90 -6.36 17.50
N SER A 68 19.61 -7.49 17.59
CA SER A 68 20.76 -7.86 16.74
C SER A 68 20.40 -8.27 15.31
N GLY A 69 19.10 -8.46 15.03
CA GLY A 69 18.57 -9.01 13.78
C GLY A 69 18.48 -10.54 13.76
N LEU A 70 18.85 -11.24 14.84
CA LEU A 70 18.76 -12.70 14.90
C LEU A 70 17.29 -13.17 14.93
N LEU A 71 16.94 -14.11 14.03
CA LEU A 71 15.61 -14.70 13.93
C LEU A 71 15.44 -15.87 14.92
N THR A 72 15.26 -15.57 16.20
CA THR A 72 15.11 -16.62 17.23
C THR A 72 13.74 -17.32 17.18
N GLY A 73 12.71 -16.61 16.72
CA GLY A 73 11.33 -17.10 16.61
C GLY A 73 10.63 -17.35 17.95
N LEU A 74 9.30 -17.49 17.89
CA LEU A 74 8.42 -17.76 19.03
C LEU A 74 7.62 -19.04 18.85
N SER A 75 7.12 -19.60 19.94
CA SER A 75 6.07 -20.63 19.88
C SER A 75 4.76 -20.05 19.34
N ASP A 76 3.85 -20.90 18.85
CA ASP A 76 2.55 -20.44 18.35
C ASP A 76 1.74 -19.70 19.44
N GLU A 77 1.84 -20.15 20.69
CA GLU A 77 1.20 -19.51 21.86
C GLU A 77 1.80 -18.12 22.13
N ASP A 78 3.13 -18.03 22.27
CA ASP A 78 3.82 -16.75 22.53
C ASP A 78 3.62 -15.75 21.37
N MET A 79 3.53 -16.24 20.14
CA MET A 79 3.26 -15.43 18.96
C MET A 79 1.84 -14.86 19.01
N SER A 80 0.84 -15.67 19.34
CA SER A 80 -0.55 -15.21 19.48
C SER A 80 -0.66 -14.12 20.55
N ASP A 81 -0.08 -14.35 21.73
CA ASP A 81 -0.11 -13.40 22.85
C ASP A 81 0.63 -12.08 22.51
N SER A 82 1.74 -12.20 21.77
CA SER A 82 2.51 -11.03 21.34
C SER A 82 1.75 -10.20 20.30
N LEU A 83 1.04 -10.84 19.37
CA LEU A 83 0.20 -10.17 18.38
C LEU A 83 -1.02 -9.50 19.03
N GLU A 84 -1.67 -10.15 19.99
CA GLU A 84 -2.77 -9.54 20.75
C GLU A 84 -2.30 -8.31 21.52
N THR A 85 -1.14 -8.40 22.17
CA THR A 85 -0.55 -7.25 22.87
C THR A 85 -0.25 -6.10 21.92
N LEU A 86 0.29 -6.40 20.73
CA LEU A 86 0.57 -5.41 19.70
C LEU A 86 -0.71 -4.75 19.17
N GLU A 87 -1.78 -5.53 19.00
CA GLU A 87 -3.09 -5.02 18.61
C GLU A 87 -3.67 -4.09 19.69
N LEU A 88 -3.56 -4.45 20.97
CA LEU A 88 -3.98 -3.58 22.08
C LEU A 88 -3.19 -2.27 22.11
N MET A 89 -1.88 -2.32 21.84
CA MET A 89 -1.04 -1.12 21.72
C MET A 89 -1.50 -0.23 20.57
N ALA A 90 -1.76 -0.81 19.40
CA ALA A 90 -2.22 -0.09 18.21
C ALA A 90 -3.60 0.56 18.45
N ARG A 91 -4.56 -0.19 19.00
CA ARG A 91 -5.90 0.31 19.34
C ARG A 91 -5.84 1.51 20.28
N ARG A 92 -4.93 1.51 21.28
CA ARG A 92 -4.75 2.65 22.20
C ARG A 92 -4.28 3.93 21.50
N LEU A 93 -3.67 3.83 20.32
CA LEU A 93 -3.22 4.95 19.51
C LEU A 93 -4.18 5.31 18.36
N GLY A 94 -5.28 4.56 18.19
CA GLY A 94 -6.17 4.66 17.04
C GLY A 94 -5.55 4.10 15.75
N ALA A 95 -4.67 3.10 15.87
CA ALA A 95 -4.02 2.43 14.76
C ALA A 95 -4.56 1.00 14.56
N THR A 96 -4.43 0.48 13.35
CA THR A 96 -4.75 -0.92 12.99
C THR A 96 -3.47 -1.71 12.74
N THR A 97 -3.53 -3.03 12.93
CA THR A 97 -2.42 -3.94 12.66
C THR A 97 -2.77 -4.87 11.49
N THR A 98 -1.78 -5.23 10.68
CA THR A 98 -1.91 -6.15 9.55
C THR A 98 -0.67 -7.00 9.46
N ILE A 99 -0.81 -8.33 9.48
CA ILE A 99 0.32 -9.24 9.35
C ILE A 99 0.71 -9.29 7.88
N LEU A 100 1.91 -8.79 7.56
CA LEU A 100 2.45 -8.80 6.19
C LEU A 100 3.01 -10.17 5.83
N ARG A 101 3.71 -10.78 6.79
CA ARG A 101 4.38 -12.07 6.57
C ARG A 101 4.51 -12.86 7.87
N LYS A 102 4.39 -14.18 7.77
CA LYS A 102 4.83 -15.12 8.80
C LYS A 102 5.86 -16.06 8.20
N ARG A 103 6.95 -16.30 8.92
CA ARG A 103 8.01 -17.23 8.57
C ARG A 103 8.17 -18.24 9.70
N THR A 104 8.41 -19.49 9.36
CA THR A 104 8.84 -20.49 10.33
C THR A 104 10.35 -20.58 10.30
N VAL A 105 10.99 -20.51 11.46
CA VAL A 105 12.44 -20.64 11.67
C VAL A 105 12.66 -21.91 12.49
N ASP A 106 13.88 -22.46 12.43
CA ASP A 106 14.38 -23.66 13.13
C ASP A 106 13.47 -24.23 14.24
N THR A 107 13.18 -25.53 14.16
CA THR A 107 12.40 -26.28 15.15
C THR A 107 10.93 -25.84 15.34
N GLY A 108 10.32 -25.23 14.32
CA GLY A 108 8.88 -24.94 14.30
C GLY A 108 8.48 -23.64 14.98
N ARG A 109 9.43 -22.72 15.20
CA ARG A 109 9.15 -21.40 15.77
C ARG A 109 8.76 -20.41 14.69
N GLN A 110 7.93 -19.43 15.02
CA GLN A 110 7.44 -18.44 14.06
C GLN A 110 8.04 -17.05 14.29
N VAL A 111 8.28 -16.35 13.19
CA VAL A 111 8.58 -14.91 13.14
C VAL A 111 7.48 -14.24 12.33
N ALA A 112 7.04 -13.06 12.75
CA ALA A 112 5.98 -12.33 12.06
C ALA A 112 6.39 -10.88 11.80
N GLU A 113 6.19 -10.45 10.56
CA GLU A 113 6.33 -9.06 10.13
C GLU A 113 4.94 -8.43 10.14
N VAL A 114 4.75 -7.41 10.98
CA VAL A 114 3.46 -6.78 11.24
C VAL A 114 3.52 -5.30 10.90
N LEU A 115 2.65 -4.87 9.99
CA LEU A 115 2.43 -3.47 9.68
C LEU A 115 1.41 -2.86 10.64
N ILE A 116 1.75 -1.73 11.22
CA ILE A 116 0.87 -0.93 12.06
C ILE A 116 0.65 0.40 11.36
N ARG A 117 -0.62 0.75 11.16
CA ARG A 117 -1.00 1.99 10.46
C ARG A 117 -1.95 2.81 11.30
N LYS A 118 -1.62 4.10 11.46
CA LYS A 118 -2.53 5.11 11.98
C LYS A 118 -2.99 6.02 10.83
N VAL A 119 -4.29 6.04 10.58
CA VAL A 119 -4.89 7.03 9.69
C VAL A 119 -4.93 8.37 10.46
N PRO A 120 -4.43 9.49 9.90
CA PRO A 120 -4.49 10.79 10.56
C PRO A 120 -5.94 11.22 10.83
N ASP A 121 -6.22 11.80 12.00
CA ASP A 121 -7.57 12.23 12.38
C ASP A 121 -8.15 13.31 11.43
N ASP A 122 -7.30 14.02 10.67
CA ASP A 122 -7.67 15.07 9.70
C ASP A 122 -7.78 14.58 8.24
N GLN A 123 -7.30 13.38 7.92
CA GLN A 123 -7.41 12.78 6.59
C GLN A 123 -8.19 11.49 6.71
N HIS A 124 -9.44 11.49 6.24
CA HIS A 124 -10.27 10.30 6.26
C HIS A 124 -9.58 9.14 5.52
N ASN A 125 -8.80 9.44 4.47
CA ASN A 125 -8.13 8.44 3.63
C ASN A 125 -6.70 8.87 3.23
N ILE A 126 -5.79 7.89 3.11
CA ILE A 126 -4.48 8.10 2.48
C ILE A 126 -4.66 8.05 0.95
N GLU A 127 -4.49 9.18 0.27
CA GLU A 127 -4.60 9.26 -1.20
C GLU A 127 -3.22 9.17 -1.88
N VAL A 128 -3.06 8.20 -2.78
CA VAL A 128 -1.92 8.09 -3.70
C VAL A 128 -2.35 8.46 -5.11
N ARG A 129 -1.83 9.58 -5.62
CA ARG A 129 -2.06 10.03 -7.00
C ARG A 129 -1.04 9.43 -7.95
N VAL A 130 -1.50 8.68 -8.95
CA VAL A 130 -0.67 8.02 -9.96
C VAL A 130 -1.05 8.54 -11.34
N ALA A 131 -0.10 9.17 -12.04
CA ALA A 131 -0.31 9.59 -13.43
C ALA A 131 0.05 8.46 -14.39
N VAL A 132 -0.86 8.13 -15.31
CA VAL A 132 -0.64 7.11 -16.33
C VAL A 132 -0.27 7.78 -17.64
N MET A 133 0.95 7.55 -18.10
CA MET A 133 1.54 8.12 -19.30
C MET A 133 2.00 7.04 -20.26
N GLY A 134 2.17 7.40 -21.53
CA GLY A 134 2.58 6.45 -22.57
C GLY A 134 2.03 6.82 -23.94
N SER A 135 2.51 6.14 -24.98
CA SER A 135 2.13 6.42 -26.37
C SER A 135 0.62 6.29 -26.62
N ALA A 136 0.15 6.86 -27.73
CA ALA A 136 -1.15 6.49 -28.26
C ALA A 136 -1.23 4.97 -28.43
N ASP A 137 -2.40 4.40 -28.13
CA ASP A 137 -2.71 2.97 -28.28
C ASP A 137 -1.93 2.00 -27.37
N ALA A 138 -1.15 2.49 -26.40
CA ALA A 138 -0.50 1.66 -25.37
C ALA A 138 -1.46 0.95 -24.40
N GLY A 139 -2.77 1.18 -24.52
CA GLY A 139 -3.78 0.53 -23.67
C GLY A 139 -3.98 1.16 -22.29
N LYS A 140 -3.46 2.37 -22.02
CA LYS A 140 -3.60 3.09 -20.73
C LYS A 140 -5.04 3.16 -20.22
N SER A 141 -5.94 3.75 -21.02
CA SER A 141 -7.36 3.88 -20.69
C SER A 141 -8.06 2.53 -20.59
N THR A 142 -7.60 1.52 -21.35
CA THR A 142 -8.13 0.16 -21.26
C THR A 142 -7.73 -0.48 -19.93
N LEU A 143 -6.47 -0.37 -19.51
CA LEU A 143 -5.98 -0.89 -18.24
C LEU A 143 -6.71 -0.24 -17.06
N LEU A 144 -6.85 1.09 -17.09
CA LEU A 144 -7.57 1.81 -16.04
C LEU A 144 -9.03 1.39 -15.95
N GLY A 145 -9.73 1.27 -17.09
CA GLY A 145 -11.12 0.79 -17.09
C GLY A 145 -11.26 -0.63 -16.53
N VAL A 146 -10.29 -1.52 -16.79
CA VAL A 146 -10.28 -2.87 -16.21
C VAL A 146 -10.04 -2.81 -14.69
N LEU A 147 -9.06 -2.02 -14.24
CA LEU A 147 -8.72 -1.91 -12.82
C LEU A 147 -9.83 -1.29 -11.98
N THR A 148 -10.49 -0.24 -12.49
CA THR A 148 -11.49 0.51 -11.72
C THR A 148 -12.86 -0.15 -11.74
N GLN A 149 -13.20 -0.89 -12.81
CA GLN A 149 -14.52 -1.53 -12.95
C GLN A 149 -14.51 -3.04 -12.71
N GLY A 150 -13.33 -3.67 -12.69
CA GLY A 150 -13.20 -5.12 -12.44
C GLY A 150 -13.67 -5.98 -13.62
N GLN A 151 -14.01 -5.38 -14.76
CA GLN A 151 -14.45 -6.08 -15.95
C GLN A 151 -13.32 -6.15 -16.97
N LEU A 152 -13.03 -7.36 -17.47
CA LEU A 152 -12.07 -7.55 -18.54
C LEU A 152 -12.53 -6.88 -19.84
N ASP A 153 -11.57 -6.30 -20.55
CA ASP A 153 -11.80 -5.74 -21.88
C ASP A 153 -12.11 -6.87 -22.88
N ASN A 154 -12.96 -6.60 -23.86
CA ASN A 154 -13.34 -7.56 -24.89
C ASN A 154 -12.39 -7.54 -26.11
N GLY A 155 -11.22 -6.91 -25.98
CA GLY A 155 -10.26 -6.69 -27.07
C GLY A 155 -10.71 -5.67 -28.12
N ARG A 156 -11.87 -5.04 -27.93
CA ARG A 156 -12.39 -3.94 -28.78
C ARG A 156 -12.39 -2.60 -28.05
N GLY A 157 -11.79 -2.53 -26.86
CA GLY A 157 -11.76 -1.30 -26.06
C GLY A 157 -13.11 -0.97 -25.42
N ARG A 158 -13.90 -1.98 -25.03
CA ARG A 158 -15.10 -1.77 -24.22
C ARG A 158 -14.75 -1.12 -22.88
N ALA A 159 -13.67 -1.55 -22.23
CA ALA A 159 -13.24 -0.98 -20.95
C ALA A 159 -12.90 0.51 -21.05
N ARG A 160 -12.23 0.94 -22.14
CA ARG A 160 -11.89 2.36 -22.34
C ARG A 160 -13.10 3.25 -22.67
N LEU A 161 -14.19 2.70 -23.21
CA LEU A 161 -15.40 3.50 -23.52
C LEU A 161 -16.00 4.10 -22.26
N ASN A 162 -15.89 3.39 -21.13
CA ASN A 162 -16.38 3.86 -19.84
C ASN A 162 -15.53 5.00 -19.26
N MET A 163 -14.35 5.26 -19.83
CA MET A 163 -13.43 6.33 -19.41
C MET A 163 -13.58 7.61 -20.26
N PHE A 164 -14.25 7.53 -21.41
CA PHE A 164 -14.42 8.67 -22.31
C PHE A 164 -15.47 9.64 -21.80
N ARG A 165 -15.10 10.93 -21.76
CA ARG A 165 -15.95 12.01 -21.22
C ARG A 165 -16.55 12.88 -22.31
N HIS A 166 -15.98 12.85 -23.51
CA HIS A 166 -16.42 13.69 -24.62
C HIS A 166 -16.83 12.89 -25.86
N LEU A 167 -17.82 13.41 -26.59
CA LEU A 167 -18.33 12.77 -27.81
C LEU A 167 -17.23 12.52 -28.85
N HIS A 168 -16.29 13.45 -29.00
CA HIS A 168 -15.18 13.28 -29.95
C HIS A 168 -14.18 12.19 -29.52
N GLU A 169 -14.09 11.85 -28.24
CA GLU A 169 -13.28 10.71 -27.76
C GLU A 169 -13.94 9.39 -28.15
N VAL A 170 -15.27 9.30 -28.00
CA VAL A 170 -16.05 8.13 -28.44
C VAL A 170 -15.96 7.94 -29.95
N GLN A 171 -16.09 9.02 -30.72
CA GLN A 171 -16.05 8.98 -32.19
C GLN A 171 -14.65 8.65 -32.73
N SER A 172 -13.60 9.23 -32.15
CA SER A 172 -12.22 9.02 -32.61
C SER A 172 -11.52 7.83 -31.98
N GLY A 173 -12.06 7.29 -30.88
CA GLY A 173 -11.44 6.26 -30.07
C GLY A 173 -10.18 6.73 -29.34
N ARG A 174 -9.99 8.04 -29.15
CA ARG A 174 -8.78 8.64 -28.58
C ARG A 174 -9.11 9.49 -27.36
N THR A 175 -8.37 9.27 -26.27
CA THR A 175 -8.39 10.12 -25.08
C THR A 175 -7.79 11.48 -25.39
N SER A 176 -8.52 12.54 -25.05
CA SER A 176 -8.16 13.94 -25.33
C SER A 176 -8.12 14.81 -24.06
N SER A 177 -8.81 14.37 -23.02
CA SER A 177 -8.94 15.01 -21.72
C SER A 177 -8.19 14.24 -20.63
N ILE A 178 -8.05 14.86 -19.46
CA ILE A 178 -7.52 14.20 -18.26
C ILE A 178 -8.72 13.60 -17.53
N SER A 179 -8.71 12.28 -17.34
CA SER A 179 -9.71 11.60 -16.52
C SER A 179 -9.10 11.20 -15.18
N HIS A 180 -9.88 11.33 -14.11
CA HIS A 180 -9.51 10.89 -12.77
C HIS A 180 -10.36 9.67 -12.42
N GLU A 181 -9.68 8.56 -12.15
CA GLU A 181 -10.31 7.29 -11.80
C GLU A 181 -9.84 6.88 -10.40
N ILE A 182 -10.78 6.64 -9.49
CA ILE A 182 -10.49 6.36 -8.09
C ILE A 182 -10.60 4.87 -7.84
N LEU A 183 -9.63 4.30 -7.14
CA LEU A 183 -9.64 2.91 -6.67
C LEU A 183 -9.48 2.90 -5.13
N GLY A 184 -10.49 2.37 -4.45
CA GLY A 184 -10.58 2.34 -3.00
C GLY A 184 -10.20 1.00 -2.39
N PHE A 185 -9.53 1.05 -1.24
CA PHE A 185 -9.15 -0.12 -0.45
C PHE A 185 -9.64 0.00 1.00
N ASN A 186 -10.20 -1.08 1.53
CA ASN A 186 -10.54 -1.19 2.95
C ASN A 186 -9.28 -1.41 3.82
N SER A 187 -9.46 -1.47 5.15
CA SER A 187 -8.33 -1.67 6.09
C SER A 187 -7.65 -3.04 5.94
N GLN A 188 -8.35 -4.03 5.37
CA GLN A 188 -7.87 -5.37 5.07
C GLN A 188 -7.13 -5.45 3.72
N GLY A 189 -7.18 -4.42 2.89
CA GLY A 189 -6.53 -4.37 1.58
C GLY A 189 -7.38 -4.91 0.41
N GLU A 190 -8.68 -5.11 0.60
CA GLU A 190 -9.60 -5.51 -0.45
C GLU A 190 -10.15 -4.30 -1.22
N VAL A 191 -10.43 -4.49 -2.51
CA VAL A 191 -10.95 -3.45 -3.40
C VAL A 191 -12.46 -3.30 -3.23
N ILE A 192 -12.94 -2.08 -2.98
CA ILE A 192 -14.36 -1.81 -2.76
C ILE A 192 -15.14 -1.43 -4.03
N ASN A 193 -14.42 -1.05 -5.09
CA ASN A 193 -14.98 -0.51 -6.34
C ASN A 193 -15.90 -1.44 -7.13
N TYR A 194 -15.83 -2.75 -6.92
CA TYR A 194 -16.50 -3.74 -7.77
C TYR A 194 -17.95 -4.02 -7.38
N SER A 195 -18.49 -3.27 -6.41
CA SER A 195 -19.91 -3.36 -6.08
C SER A 195 -20.73 -2.59 -7.11
N GLU A 196 -21.89 -3.11 -7.51
CA GLU A 196 -22.61 -2.66 -8.73
C GLU A 196 -23.08 -1.19 -8.72
N LEU A 197 -23.02 -0.49 -7.58
CA LEU A 197 -23.58 0.86 -7.41
C LEU A 197 -22.71 1.77 -6.53
N VAL A 198 -21.38 1.66 -6.55
CA VAL A 198 -20.55 2.58 -5.74
C VAL A 198 -20.28 3.88 -6.49
N THR A 199 -20.71 5.00 -5.92
CA THR A 199 -20.31 6.32 -6.40
C THR A 199 -18.87 6.65 -5.97
N ALA A 200 -18.21 7.59 -6.68
CA ALA A 200 -16.88 8.05 -6.29
C ALA A 200 -16.84 8.59 -4.84
N GLU A 201 -17.94 9.18 -4.37
CA GLU A 201 -18.09 9.68 -3.00
C GLU A 201 -18.15 8.53 -1.99
N GLU A 202 -18.95 7.50 -2.25
CA GLU A 202 -19.02 6.32 -1.40
C GLU A 202 -17.70 5.54 -1.37
N ILE A 203 -16.94 5.52 -2.47
CA ILE A 203 -15.59 4.95 -2.48
C ILE A 203 -14.70 5.75 -1.52
N CYS A 204 -14.77 7.08 -1.59
CA CYS A 204 -14.01 7.95 -0.69
C CYS A 204 -14.45 7.83 0.77
N GLU A 205 -15.71 7.56 1.09
CA GLU A 205 -16.14 7.43 2.49
C GLU A 205 -15.80 6.07 3.10
N ASN A 206 -15.91 5.00 2.31
CA ASN A 206 -15.71 3.62 2.81
C ASN A 206 -14.27 3.12 2.66
N SER A 207 -13.40 3.87 1.98
CA SER A 207 -11.99 3.49 1.82
C SER A 207 -11.15 3.98 2.97
N THR A 208 -10.15 3.19 3.37
CA THR A 208 -9.05 3.67 4.21
C THR A 208 -7.88 4.20 3.37
N LYS A 209 -7.77 3.74 2.12
CA LYS A 209 -6.79 4.18 1.14
C LYS A 209 -7.44 4.39 -0.20
N LEU A 210 -6.99 5.44 -0.88
CA LEU A 210 -7.41 5.76 -2.23
C LEU A 210 -6.19 5.77 -3.14
N ILE A 211 -6.34 5.17 -4.32
CA ILE A 211 -5.42 5.37 -5.43
C ILE A 211 -6.19 6.14 -6.49
N THR A 212 -5.75 7.36 -6.77
CA THR A 212 -6.34 8.20 -7.81
C THR A 212 -5.46 8.11 -9.05
N PHE A 213 -5.93 7.40 -10.06
CA PHE A 213 -5.29 7.33 -11.36
C PHE A 213 -5.66 8.53 -12.21
N MET A 214 -4.67 9.12 -12.87
CA MET A 214 -4.86 10.19 -13.85
C MET A 214 -4.59 9.61 -15.24
N ASP A 215 -5.63 9.40 -16.03
CA ASP A 215 -5.49 9.00 -17.43
C ASP A 215 -5.08 10.22 -18.26
N LEU A 216 -3.84 10.19 -18.76
CA LEU A 216 -3.30 11.28 -19.57
C LEU A 216 -3.30 10.93 -21.05
N ALA A 217 -3.63 11.91 -21.88
CA ALA A 217 -3.70 11.74 -23.32
C ALA A 217 -2.33 11.31 -23.90
N GLY A 218 -2.32 10.19 -24.62
CA GLY A 218 -1.09 9.65 -25.23
C GLY A 218 -0.77 10.22 -26.62
N HIS A 219 -1.71 10.92 -27.24
CA HIS A 219 -1.53 11.44 -28.60
C HIS A 219 -0.80 12.79 -28.57
N ARG A 220 0.22 12.97 -29.43
CA ARG A 220 1.09 14.16 -29.46
C ARG A 220 0.34 15.49 -29.57
N LYS A 221 -0.83 15.49 -30.23
CA LYS A 221 -1.74 16.65 -30.34
C LYS A 221 -2.16 17.21 -28.96
N TYR A 222 -2.26 16.35 -27.94
CA TYR A 222 -2.76 16.70 -26.60
C TYR A 222 -1.64 16.78 -25.55
N LEU A 223 -0.38 16.86 -25.98
CA LEU A 223 0.78 16.88 -25.07
C LEU A 223 0.76 18.08 -24.11
N ARG A 224 0.18 19.22 -24.53
CA ARG A 224 -0.03 20.37 -23.64
C ARG A 224 -0.95 20.03 -22.47
N THR A 225 -2.02 19.28 -22.73
CA THR A 225 -2.96 18.79 -21.72
C THR A 225 -2.24 17.85 -20.74
N THR A 226 -1.42 16.93 -21.24
CA THR A 226 -0.61 16.01 -20.43
C THR A 226 0.35 16.75 -19.49
N VAL A 227 1.10 17.73 -20.02
CA VAL A 227 2.03 18.54 -19.21
C VAL A 227 1.28 19.36 -18.15
N GLN A 228 0.16 19.98 -18.54
CA GLN A 228 -0.69 20.71 -17.59
C GLN A 228 -1.25 19.80 -16.50
N GLY A 229 -1.60 18.55 -16.83
CA GLY A 229 -2.06 17.56 -15.87
C GLY A 229 -1.00 17.19 -14.83
N LEU A 230 0.23 16.90 -15.28
CA LEU A 230 1.34 16.57 -14.38
C LEU A 230 1.70 17.74 -13.47
N SER A 231 1.82 18.95 -14.03
CA SER A 231 2.21 20.13 -13.26
C SER A 231 1.08 20.65 -12.37
N GLY A 232 -0.18 20.52 -12.79
CA GLY A 232 -1.34 21.03 -12.06
C GLY A 232 -1.78 20.13 -10.91
N TYR A 233 -1.78 18.80 -11.13
CA TYR A 233 -2.30 17.84 -10.14
C TYR A 233 -1.23 17.19 -9.27
N LEU A 234 0.07 17.44 -9.54
CA LEU A 234 1.20 16.97 -8.75
C LEU A 234 1.04 15.49 -8.32
N PRO A 235 1.07 14.54 -9.28
CA PRO A 235 0.99 13.13 -8.97
C PRO A 235 2.21 12.69 -8.16
N HIS A 236 2.01 11.75 -7.24
CA HIS A 236 3.10 11.18 -6.44
C HIS A 236 3.96 10.22 -7.27
N TYR A 237 3.32 9.48 -8.18
CA TYR A 237 3.99 8.49 -9.02
C TYR A 237 3.53 8.61 -10.47
N VAL A 238 4.35 8.06 -11.37
CA VAL A 238 4.05 7.95 -12.79
C VAL A 238 4.16 6.48 -13.20
N MET A 239 3.13 6.00 -13.88
CA MET A 239 3.11 4.71 -14.57
C MET A 239 3.34 4.95 -16.06
N LEU A 240 4.27 4.21 -16.68
CA LEU A 240 4.70 4.36 -18.08
C LEU A 240 4.41 3.09 -18.91
#